data_AF-A0A0B4CWU3-F1
#
_entry.id   AF-A0A0B4CWU3-F1
#
_cell.length_a   1.000
_cell.length_b   1.000
_cell.length_c   1.000
_cell.angle_alpha   90.00
_cell.angle_beta   90.00
_cell.angle_gamma   90.00
#
_symmetry.space_group_name_H-M   'P 1'
#
loop_
_entity.id
_entity.type
_entity.pdbx_description
1 polymer ?
#
loop_
_entity_poly.entity_id
_entity_poly.type
_entity_poly.pdbx_seq_one_letter_code
_entity_poly.pdbx_strand_id
1 'polypeptide(L)' 'MSVAKGLLKAEMAKRRLTYESLAGLMWDYGIEENERNLRNKVSRGSFSAAWFFSVMMMMEVKSLDLSHSYTSVSDS' A
#
# COMPACT_ATOMS: atom_id res chain seq x y z
N MET A 1 -11.43 -8.99 -1.09
CA MET A 1 -10.11 -8.37 -1.32
C MET A 1 -10.05 -7.13 -0.44
N SER A 2 -9.00 -6.92 0.38
CA SER A 2 -8.94 -5.74 1.28
C SER A 2 -8.77 -4.45 0.47
N VAL A 3 -9.61 -3.45 0.73
CA VAL A 3 -9.57 -2.13 0.05
C VAL A 3 -8.19 -1.49 0.16
N ALA A 4 -7.59 -1.49 1.35
CA ALA A 4 -6.27 -0.91 1.58
C ALA A 4 -5.16 -1.57 0.75
N LYS A 5 -5.21 -2.90 0.60
CA LYS A 5 -4.27 -3.64 -0.26
C LYS A 5 -4.42 -3.23 -1.73
N GLY A 6 -5.66 -3.06 -2.20
CA GLY A 6 -5.95 -2.60 -3.55
C GLY A 6 -5.40 -1.20 -3.81
N LEU A 7 -5.68 -0.27 -2.90
CA LEU A 7 -5.18 1.11 -2.96
C LEU A 7 -3.65 1.16 -3.00
N LEU A 8 -2.98 0.43 -2.11
CA LEU A 8 -1.52 0.38 -2.09
C LEU A 8 -0.94 -0.08 -3.43
N LYS A 9 -1.47 -1.18 -3.98
CA LYS A 9 -1.00 -1.69 -5.27
C LYS A 9 -1.28 -0.72 -6.42
N ALA A 10 -2.42 -0.05 -6.41
CA ALA A 10 -2.77 0.96 -7.42
C ALA A 10 -1.79 2.14 -7.37
N GLU A 11 -1.47 2.64 -6.18
CA GLU A 11 -0.51 3.74 -6.02
C GLU A 11 0.92 3.33 -6.40
N MET A 12 1.32 2.08 -6.12
CA MET A 12 2.61 1.54 -6.57
C MET A 12 2.67 1.46 -8.10
N ALA A 13 1.60 0.96 -8.73
CA ALA A 13 1.51 0.85 -10.19
C ALA A 13 1.57 2.21 -10.88
N LYS A 14 0.84 3.22 -10.36
CA LYS A 14 0.88 4.61 -10.87
C LYS A 14 2.30 5.19 -10.89
N ARG A 15 3.13 4.81 -9.91
CA ARG A 15 4.52 5.27 -9.76
C ARG A 15 5.56 4.32 -10.34
N ARG A 16 5.12 3.21 -10.95
CA ARG A 16 6.00 2.16 -11.50
C ARG A 16 6.96 1.58 -10.45
N LEU A 17 6.53 1.51 -9.19
CA LEU A 17 7.33 0.97 -8.09
C LEU A 17 7.17 -0.54 -7.99
N THR A 18 8.30 -1.23 -7.83
CA THR A 18 8.33 -2.64 -7.39
C THR A 18 8.35 -2.72 -5.86
N TYR A 19 8.19 -3.92 -5.30
CA TYR A 19 8.38 -4.12 -3.85
C TYR A 19 9.83 -3.86 -3.42
N GLU A 20 10.78 -4.05 -4.32
CA GLU A 20 12.21 -3.79 -4.07
C GLU A 20 12.44 -2.28 -4.00
N SER A 21 11.90 -1.51 -4.95
CA SER A 21 11.96 -0.05 -4.91
C SER A 21 11.24 0.52 -3.68
N LEU A 22 10.11 -0.08 -3.29
CA LEU A 22 9.42 0.31 -2.05
C LEU A 22 10.26 0.00 -0.80
N ALA A 23 10.95 -1.13 -0.75
CA ALA A 23 11.87 -1.45 0.35
C ALA A 23 13.00 -0.42 0.45
N GLY A 24 13.57 -0.02 -0.71
CA GLY A 24 14.58 1.05 -0.78
C GLY A 24 14.06 2.39 -0.25
N LEU A 25 12.86 2.80 -0.68
CA LEU A 25 12.22 4.01 -0.15
C LEU A 25 12.02 3.93 1.37
N MET A 26 11.65 2.77 1.91
CA MET A 26 11.49 2.61 3.35
C MET A 26 12.81 2.74 4.10
N TRP A 27 13.92 2.26 3.51
CA TRP A 27 15.27 2.44 4.05
C TRP A 27 15.69 3.91 4.13
N ASP A 28 15.36 4.71 3.11
CA ASP A 28 15.67 6.15 3.11
C ASP A 28 15.00 6.89 4.28
N TYR A 29 13.91 6.34 4.81
CA TYR A 29 13.19 6.85 5.98
C TYR A 29 13.55 6.12 7.28
N GLY A 30 14.62 5.32 7.28
CA GLY A 30 15.12 4.58 8.46
C GLY A 30 14.31 3.34 8.84
N ILE A 31 13.47 2.83 7.92
CA ILE A 31 12.68 1.61 8.15
C ILE A 31 13.32 0.45 7.39
N GLU A 32 13.98 -0.43 8.13
CA GLU A 32 14.59 -1.64 7.58
C GLU A 32 13.53 -2.70 7.23
N GLU A 33 13.06 -2.67 5.99
CA GLU A 33 12.22 -3.72 5.41
C GLU A 33 12.92 -4.35 4.20
N ASN A 34 12.50 -5.57 3.85
CA ASN A 34 12.97 -6.24 2.64
C ASN A 34 11.79 -6.62 1.74
N GLU A 35 12.07 -6.85 0.45
CA GLU A 35 11.06 -7.13 -0.57
C GLU A 35 10.15 -8.30 -0.16
N ARG A 36 10.73 -9.38 0.36
CA ARG A 36 9.99 -10.60 0.74
C ARG A 36 9.00 -10.31 1.88
N ASN A 37 9.43 -9.58 2.89
CA ASN A 37 8.60 -9.21 4.03
C ASN A 37 7.47 -8.27 3.60
N LEU A 38 7.76 -7.26 2.77
CA LEU A 38 6.75 -6.37 2.22
C LEU A 38 5.73 -7.12 1.38
N ARG A 39 6.18 -7.97 0.45
CA ARG A 39 5.31 -8.79 -0.38
C ARG A 39 4.39 -9.65 0.49
N ASN A 40 4.92 -10.29 1.52
CA ASN A 40 4.13 -11.11 2.45
C ASN A 40 3.12 -10.28 3.25
N LYS A 41 3.54 -9.12 3.77
CA LYS A 41 2.71 -8.19 4.54
C LYS A 41 1.54 -7.64 3.71
N VAL A 42 1.83 -7.18 2.49
CA VAL A 42 0.83 -6.69 1.54
C VAL A 42 -0.07 -7.83 1.04
N SER A 43 0.49 -9.03 0.84
CA SER A 43 -0.30 -10.20 0.41
C SER A 43 -1.34 -10.60 1.46
N ARG A 44 -0.93 -10.68 2.74
CA ARG A 44 -1.82 -10.97 3.88
C ARG A 44 -2.90 -9.91 4.07
N GLY A 45 -2.61 -8.64 3.73
CA GLY A 45 -3.60 -7.56 3.72
C GLY A 45 -4.04 -7.05 5.09
N SER A 46 -3.37 -7.50 6.16
CA SER A 46 -3.62 -7.16 7.56
C SER A 46 -2.50 -6.28 8.14
N PHE A 47 -2.26 -5.13 7.52
CA PHE A 47 -1.30 -4.14 8.02
C PHE A 47 -2.02 -3.00 8.75
N SER A 48 -1.31 -2.31 9.65
CA SER A 48 -1.90 -1.20 10.41
C SER A 48 -2.15 0.01 9.51
N ALA A 49 -3.13 0.83 9.88
CA ALA A 49 -3.40 2.10 9.21
C ALA A 49 -2.17 3.03 9.26
N ALA A 50 -1.46 3.06 10.40
CA ALA A 50 -0.21 3.82 10.54
C ALA A 50 0.82 3.40 9.48
N TRP A 51 1.09 2.10 9.33
CA TRP A 51 2.01 1.59 8.33
C TRP A 51 1.57 1.93 6.91
N PHE A 52 0.27 1.81 6.62
CA PHE A 52 -0.29 2.19 5.33
C PHE A 52 -0.03 3.66 5.01
N PHE A 53 -0.35 4.58 5.93
CA PHE A 53 -0.12 6.01 5.71
C PHE A 53 1.36 6.36 5.62
N SER A 54 2.24 5.71 6.39
CA SER A 54 3.70 5.90 6.25
C SER A 54 4.16 5.58 4.83
N VAL A 55 3.73 4.45 4.27
CA VAL A 55 4.08 4.08 2.89
C VAL A 55 3.49 5.06 1.87
N MET A 56 2.27 5.54 2.09
CA MET A 56 1.66 6.57 1.24
C MET A 56 2.48 7.87 1.24
N MET A 57 2.96 8.30 2.41
CA MET A 57 3.80 9.48 2.55
C MET A 57 5.16 9.29 1.87
N MET A 58 5.81 8.13 2.05
CA MET A 58 7.09 7.81 1.40
C MET A 58 6.98 7.77 -0.12
N MET A 59 5.82 7.38 -0.65
CA MET A 59 5.50 7.42 -2.07
C MET A 59 4.97 8.79 -2.54
N GLU A 60 4.89 9.80 -1.67
CA GLU A 60 4.35 11.12 -1.98
C GLU A 60 2.91 11.08 -2.54
N VAL A 61 2.07 10.23 -1.97
CA VAL A 61 0.64 10.16 -2.30
C VAL A 61 -0.09 11.33 -1.66
N LYS A 62 -0.66 12.21 -2.49
CA LYS A 62 -1.39 13.41 -2.05
C LYS A 62 -2.89 13.17 -1.83
N SER A 63 -3.46 12.21 -2.54
CA SER A 63 -4.89 11.93 -2.52
C SER A 63 -5.14 10.45 -2.79
N LEU A 64 -6.09 9.86 -2.06
CA LEU A 64 -6.57 8.51 -2.29
C LEU A 64 -7.95 8.56 -2.92
N ASP A 65 -8.12 7.85 -4.04
CA ASP A 65 -9.43 7.66 -4.66
C ASP A 65 -10.09 6.41 -4.08
N LEU A 66 -11.21 6.61 -3.39
CA LEU A 66 -12.00 5.53 -2.77
C LEU A 66 -13.26 5.17 -3.57
N SER A 67 -13.53 5.88 -4.67
CA SER A 67 -14.78 5.75 -5.45
C SER A 67 -14.98 4.36 -6.03
N HIS A 68 -13.89 3.68 -6.40
CA HIS A 68 -13.93 2.37 -7.05
C HIS A 68 -13.97 1.18 -6.06
N SER A 69 -13.87 1.44 -4.76
CA SER A 69 -13.69 0.41 -3.73
C SER A 69 -14.97 0.05 -2.94
N TYR A 70 -16.09 0.71 -3.21
CA TYR A 70 -17.39 0.34 -2.65
C TYR A 70 -18.11 -0.64 -3.59
N THR A 71 -17.87 -1.95 -3.43
CA THR A 71 -18.93 -2.90 -3.77
C THR A 71 -20.06 -2.62 -2.78
N SER A 72 -21.18 -2.12 -3.27
CA SER A 72 -22.40 -1.91 -2.50
C SER A 72 -22.71 -3.16 -1.67
N VAL A 73 -22.60 -3.06 -0.35
CA VAL A 73 -23.32 -3.96 0.55
C VAL A 73 -24.78 -3.49 0.54
N SER A 74 -25.46 -3.79 -0.56
CA SER A 74 -26.90 -3.66 -0.71
C SER A 74 -27.34 -4.87 -1.51
N ASP A 75 -27.50 -5.97 -0.79
CA ASP A 75 -28.50 -6.99 -1.08
C ASP A 75 -28.72 -7.75 0.23
N SER A 76 -29.65 -7.20 1.02
CA SER A 76 -30.39 -7.86 2.09
C SER A 76 -31.80 -7.27 2.07
#